data_AF-A0A9D4D6F5-F1
#
_entry.id   AF-A0A9D4D6F5-F1
#
_cell.length_a   1.000
_cell.length_b   1.000
_cell.length_c   1.000
_cell.angle_alpha   90.00
_cell.angle_beta   90.00
_cell.angle_gamma   90.00
#
_symmetry.space_group_name_H-M   'P 1'
#
loop_
_entity.id
_entity.type
_entity.pdbx_description
1 polymer ?
#
loop_
_entity_poly.entity_id
_entity_poly.type
_entity_poly.pdbx_seq_one_letter_code
_entity_poly.pdbx_strand_id
1 'polypeptide(L)'
;MDQGVIKNLKVQYGKQILTQKFRVEDNDEELKVNILQALLMMKRAWESVTATTIQNCFKHAGFRKEEETIDDDDKEYHEVPDDPDDDIPLARLAEIFGSTATMEDYLSIDSNLPATEDTADDHILQDLRDMVTRVGDAASSDEEETTSNPPPKTFAKSAMGAINVIRKYLEECKNSHHLQSQLDGIERFVS
;
A
#
# COMPACT_ATOMS: atom_id res chain seq x y z
N MET A 1 -9.32 -13.49 1.20
CA MET A 1 -8.65 -12.51 0.31
C MET A 1 -7.75 -13.29 -0.62
N ASP A 2 -7.79 -13.01 -1.92
CA ASP A 2 -7.05 -13.80 -2.93
C ASP A 2 -5.53 -13.69 -2.72
N GLN A 3 -4.85 -14.84 -2.70
CA GLN A 3 -3.40 -14.91 -2.53
C GLN A 3 -2.66 -14.14 -3.63
N GLY A 4 -3.21 -14.05 -4.84
CA GLY A 4 -2.60 -13.28 -5.93
C GLY A 4 -2.57 -11.77 -5.66
N VAL A 5 -3.67 -11.22 -5.12
CA VAL A 5 -3.75 -9.78 -4.79
C VAL A 5 -2.81 -9.45 -3.65
N ILE A 6 -2.74 -10.32 -2.63
CA ILE A 6 -1.82 -10.16 -1.50
C ILE A 6 -0.36 -10.22 -1.98
N LYS A 7 -0.03 -11.19 -2.84
CA LYS A 7 1.31 -11.34 -3.42
C LYS A 7 1.72 -10.08 -4.17
N ASN A 8 0.84 -9.57 -5.04
CA ASN A 8 1.11 -8.34 -5.79
C ASN A 8 1.33 -7.12 -4.87
N LEU A 9 0.50 -6.96 -3.84
CA LEU A 9 0.64 -5.87 -2.88
C LEU A 9 1.99 -5.91 -2.14
N LYS A 10 2.44 -7.09 -1.71
CA LYS A 10 3.75 -7.27 -1.06
C LYS A 10 4.90 -6.89 -1.98
N VAL A 11 4.83 -7.29 -3.26
CA VAL A 11 5.84 -6.92 -4.27
C VAL A 11 5.91 -5.40 -4.42
N GLN A 12 4.75 -4.75 -4.61
CA GLN A 12 4.68 -3.30 -4.79
C GLN A 12 5.18 -2.54 -3.56
N TYR A 13 4.89 -3.03 -2.36
CA TYR A 13 5.42 -2.47 -1.12
C TYR A 13 6.94 -2.64 -1.01
N GLY A 14 7.48 -3.81 -1.39
CA GLY A 14 8.92 -4.05 -1.48
C GLY A 14 9.62 -3.08 -2.44
N LYS A 15 9.01 -2.79 -3.61
CA LYS A 15 9.51 -1.78 -4.57
C LYS A 15 9.58 -0.38 -3.95
N GLN A 16 8.63 -0.01 -3.10
CA GLN A 16 8.67 1.27 -2.37
C GLN A 16 9.84 1.32 -1.36
N ILE A 17 10.07 0.24 -0.61
CA ILE A 17 11.20 0.14 0.33
C ILE A 17 12.53 0.28 -0.41
N LEU A 18 12.68 -0.42 -1.53
CA LEU A 18 13.88 -0.38 -2.35
C LEU A 18 14.16 1.03 -2.86
N THR A 19 13.13 1.70 -3.38
CA THR A 19 13.23 3.09 -3.86
C THR A 19 13.66 4.05 -2.75
N GLN A 20 13.11 3.86 -1.54
CA GLN A 20 13.50 4.65 -0.38
C GLN A 20 14.95 4.38 0.04
N LYS A 21 15.41 3.12 -0.06
CA LYS A 21 16.80 2.77 0.24
C LYS A 21 17.79 3.44 -0.71
N PHE A 22 17.55 3.41 -2.03
CA PHE A 22 18.44 4.09 -2.97
C PHE A 22 18.53 5.59 -2.71
N ARG A 23 17.40 6.24 -2.39
CA ARG A 23 17.39 7.66 -2.03
C ARG A 23 18.23 7.96 -0.79
N VAL A 24 18.20 7.07 0.19
CA VAL A 24 18.93 7.22 1.44
C VAL A 24 20.43 6.95 1.24
N GLU A 25 20.78 5.96 0.42
CA GLU A 25 22.16 5.62 0.03
C GLU A 25 22.83 6.76 -0.74
N ASP A 26 22.10 7.41 -1.67
CA ASP A 26 22.58 8.61 -2.37
C ASP A 26 22.91 9.79 -1.44
N ASN A 27 22.32 9.82 -0.23
CA ASN A 27 22.50 10.88 0.77
C ASN A 27 23.39 10.44 1.96
N ASP A 28 23.99 9.24 1.92
CA ASP A 28 24.78 8.64 3.02
C ASP A 28 24.02 8.61 4.36
N GLU A 29 22.71 8.40 4.30
CA GLU A 29 21.83 8.31 5.46
C GLU A 29 21.50 6.84 5.79
N GLU A 30 20.95 6.58 6.98
CA GLU A 30 20.48 5.25 7.39
C GLU A 30 18.98 5.08 7.08
N LEU A 31 18.57 3.93 6.53
CA LEU A 31 17.17 3.67 6.18
C LEU A 31 16.30 3.57 7.45
N LYS A 32 15.63 4.67 7.80
CA LYS A 32 14.68 4.73 8.91
C LYS A 32 13.26 4.92 8.40
N VAL A 33 12.49 3.85 8.36
CA VAL A 33 11.06 3.88 8.02
C VAL A 33 10.25 3.96 9.31
N ASN A 34 9.60 5.09 9.55
CA ASN A 34 8.63 5.22 10.63
C ASN A 34 7.25 4.70 10.20
N ILE A 35 6.32 4.51 11.16
CA ILE A 35 4.98 3.96 10.91
C ILE A 35 4.22 4.79 9.86
N LEU A 36 4.30 6.13 9.92
CA LEU A 36 3.63 6.99 8.95
C LEU A 36 4.17 6.77 7.52
N GLN A 37 5.50 6.68 7.37
CA GLN A 37 6.14 6.38 6.08
C GLN A 37 5.73 5.00 5.58
N ALA A 38 5.73 3.98 6.45
CA ALA A 38 5.27 2.64 6.10
C ALA A 38 3.82 2.64 5.60
N LEU A 39 2.91 3.36 6.27
CA LEU A 39 1.52 3.49 5.85
C LEU A 39 1.38 4.22 4.50
N LEU A 40 2.16 5.27 4.27
CA LEU A 40 2.17 5.98 2.98
C LEU A 40 2.71 5.10 1.85
N MET A 41 3.75 4.30 2.13
CA MET A 41 4.30 3.32 1.19
C MET A 41 3.30 2.21 0.89
N MET A 42 2.58 1.71 1.91
CA MET A 42 1.50 0.74 1.75
C MET A 42 0.36 1.31 0.91
N LYS A 43 -0.04 2.56 1.16
CA LYS A 43 -1.05 3.25 0.34
C LYS A 43 -0.61 3.34 -1.12
N ARG A 44 0.61 3.77 -1.39
CA ARG A 44 1.15 3.86 -2.76
C ARG A 44 1.22 2.48 -3.43
N ALA A 45 1.64 1.46 -2.69
CA ALA A 45 1.65 0.09 -3.17
C ALA A 45 0.24 -0.38 -3.54
N TRP A 46 -0.76 -0.09 -2.71
CA TRP A 46 -2.15 -0.40 -3.01
C TRP A 46 -2.67 0.36 -4.25
N GLU A 47 -2.34 1.64 -4.39
CA GLU A 47 -2.71 2.45 -5.55
C GLU A 47 -2.07 1.95 -6.87
N SER A 48 -0.95 1.22 -6.79
CA SER A 48 -0.33 0.57 -7.95
C SER A 48 -0.96 -0.78 -8.33
N VAL A 49 -1.79 -1.37 -7.46
CA VAL A 49 -2.52 -2.59 -7.78
C VAL A 49 -3.66 -2.25 -8.74
N THR A 50 -3.54 -2.68 -9.99
CA THR A 50 -4.54 -2.37 -11.02
C THR A 50 -5.79 -3.23 -10.90
N ALA A 51 -6.93 -2.70 -11.37
CA ALA A 51 -8.18 -3.47 -11.46
C ALA A 51 -8.02 -4.73 -12.33
N THR A 52 -7.18 -4.67 -13.37
CA THR A 52 -6.84 -5.80 -14.23
C THR A 52 -6.08 -6.89 -13.47
N THR A 53 -5.09 -6.52 -12.64
CA THR A 53 -4.38 -7.46 -11.77
C THR A 53 -5.35 -8.16 -10.81
N ILE A 54 -6.26 -7.40 -10.18
CA ILE A 54 -7.29 -7.94 -9.28
C ILE A 54 -8.21 -8.93 -10.02
N GLN A 55 -8.73 -8.55 -11.19
CA GLN A 55 -9.59 -9.42 -12.00
C GLN A 55 -8.86 -10.71 -12.39
N ASN A 56 -7.59 -10.62 -12.79
CA ASN A 56 -6.79 -11.78 -13.15
C ASN A 56 -6.57 -12.71 -11.96
N CYS A 57 -6.34 -12.19 -10.76
CA CYS A 57 -6.26 -13.00 -9.54
C CYS A 57 -7.57 -13.76 -9.30
N PHE A 58 -8.72 -13.06 -9.30
CA PHE A 58 -10.02 -13.71 -9.10
C PHE A 58 -10.32 -14.76 -10.18
N LYS A 59 -9.92 -14.52 -11.44
CA LYS A 59 -10.01 -15.53 -12.52
C LYS A 59 -9.16 -16.77 -12.21
N HIS A 60 -7.96 -16.61 -11.66
CA HIS A 60 -7.09 -17.73 -11.25
C HIS A 60 -7.67 -18.50 -10.06
N ALA A 61 -8.34 -17.82 -9.12
CA ALA A 61 -9.05 -18.45 -8.01
C ALA A 61 -10.37 -19.15 -8.42
N GLY A 62 -10.68 -19.22 -9.72
CA GLY A 62 -11.86 -19.91 -10.24
C GLY A 62 -13.12 -19.05 -10.32
N PHE A 63 -13.06 -17.77 -9.93
CA PHE A 63 -14.17 -16.83 -10.07
C PHE A 63 -14.22 -16.28 -11.49
N ARG A 64 -14.75 -17.09 -12.42
CA ARG A 64 -15.05 -16.67 -13.79
C ARG A 64 -16.52 -16.23 -13.87
N LYS A 65 -16.78 -15.19 -14.66
CA LYS A 65 -18.16 -14.78 -14.96
C LYS A 65 -18.73 -15.81 -15.94
N GLU A 66 -19.92 -16.32 -15.65
CA GLU A 66 -20.61 -17.41 -16.40
C GLU A 66 -20.90 -17.09 -17.88
N GLU A 67 -20.58 -15.88 -18.36
CA GLU A 67 -20.77 -15.45 -19.75
C GLU A 67 -19.57 -15.76 -20.67
N GLU A 68 -18.44 -16.25 -20.16
CA GLU A 68 -17.33 -16.79 -20.97
C GLU A 68 -17.50 -18.31 -21.17
N THR A 69 -18.65 -18.75 -21.70
CA THR A 69 -18.75 -20.07 -22.32
C THR A 69 -18.43 -19.92 -23.80
N ILE A 70 -17.34 -20.56 -24.25
CA ILE A 70 -17.22 -21.42 -25.43
C ILE A 70 -15.73 -21.49 -25.86
N ASP A 71 -15.24 -22.73 -25.87
CA ASP A 71 -14.06 -23.29 -26.55
C ASP A 71 -12.66 -22.84 -26.10
N ASP A 72 -12.02 -23.68 -25.28
CA ASP A 72 -10.78 -24.39 -25.67
C ASP A 72 -10.41 -25.40 -24.57
N ASP A 73 -10.66 -26.69 -24.88
CA ASP A 73 -9.89 -27.80 -24.33
C ASP A 73 -8.39 -27.53 -24.55
N ASP A 74 -7.56 -27.95 -23.59
CA ASP A 74 -6.10 -28.11 -23.74
C ASP A 74 -5.26 -26.86 -24.08
N LYS A 75 -5.27 -25.85 -23.19
CA LYS A 75 -4.10 -24.95 -23.07
C LYS A 75 -3.47 -25.11 -21.71
N GLU A 76 -2.42 -25.94 -21.71
CA GLU A 76 -1.22 -25.81 -20.89
C GLU A 76 -1.10 -24.38 -20.34
N TYR A 77 -1.06 -24.27 -19.01
CA TYR A 77 -0.89 -23.02 -18.27
C TYR A 77 0.41 -22.36 -18.72
N HIS A 78 0.36 -21.62 -19.83
CA HIS A 78 1.44 -20.75 -20.23
C HIS A 78 1.61 -19.71 -19.13
N GLU A 79 2.79 -19.71 -18.52
CA GLU A 79 3.29 -18.64 -17.68
C GLU A 79 2.88 -17.29 -18.29
N VAL A 80 2.10 -16.53 -17.53
CA VAL A 80 1.60 -15.23 -17.94
C VAL A 80 2.82 -14.32 -18.18
N PRO A 81 2.82 -13.51 -19.26
CA PRO A 81 3.93 -12.60 -19.56
C PRO A 81 4.25 -11.71 -18.35
N ASP A 82 5.54 -11.56 -18.07
CA ASP A 82 6.06 -10.56 -17.13
C ASP A 82 5.28 -9.25 -17.28
N ASP A 83 4.74 -8.76 -16.18
CA ASP A 83 4.17 -7.43 -16.09
C ASP A 83 5.27 -6.44 -16.56
N PRO A 84 5.05 -5.58 -17.57
CA PRO A 84 6.06 -4.61 -17.99
C PRO A 84 6.48 -3.65 -16.86
N ASP A 85 5.72 -3.56 -15.76
CA ASP A 85 6.10 -2.83 -14.54
C ASP A 85 6.97 -3.66 -13.55
N ASP A 86 7.28 -4.93 -13.86
CA ASP A 86 8.22 -5.80 -13.13
C ASP A 86 9.70 -5.64 -13.57
N ASP A 87 9.99 -4.70 -14.47
CA ASP A 87 11.32 -4.32 -14.94
C ASP A 87 12.19 -3.54 -13.92
N ILE A 88 12.01 -3.79 -12.62
CA ILE A 88 13.06 -3.46 -11.64
C ILE A 88 13.94 -4.71 -11.52
N PRO A 89 15.27 -4.64 -11.70
CA PRO A 89 16.12 -5.81 -11.56
C PRO A 89 15.99 -6.41 -10.14
N LEU A 90 15.16 -7.44 -9.99
CA LEU A 90 14.88 -8.14 -8.72
C LEU A 90 16.16 -8.62 -8.03
N ALA A 91 17.24 -8.85 -8.79
CA ALA A 91 18.57 -9.13 -8.28
C ALA A 91 19.08 -8.06 -7.28
N ARG A 92 18.68 -6.79 -7.45
CA ARG A 92 19.02 -5.68 -6.54
C ARG A 92 18.28 -5.75 -5.20
N LEU A 93 17.09 -6.36 -5.14
CA LEU A 93 16.38 -6.57 -3.87
C LEU A 93 17.15 -7.56 -2.98
N ALA A 94 17.65 -8.65 -3.56
CA ALA A 94 18.42 -9.67 -2.84
C ALA A 94 19.73 -9.11 -2.26
N GLU A 95 20.46 -8.28 -3.01
CA GLU A 95 21.68 -7.59 -2.53
C GLU A 95 21.40 -6.66 -1.33
N ILE A 96 20.22 -6.04 -1.30
CA ILE A 96 19.87 -5.01 -0.33
C ILE A 96 19.41 -5.56 1.03
N PHE A 97 18.74 -6.71 1.04
CA PHE A 97 18.38 -7.39 2.29
C PHE A 97 19.56 -8.19 2.88
N GLY A 98 20.73 -8.17 2.24
CA GLY A 98 21.96 -8.82 2.73
C GLY A 98 21.82 -10.34 2.83
N SER A 99 20.85 -10.89 2.12
CA SER A 99 20.36 -12.24 2.33
C SER A 99 20.46 -13.02 1.04
N THR A 100 20.94 -14.26 1.12
CA THR A 100 20.76 -15.30 0.09
C THR A 100 19.29 -15.66 -0.16
N ALA A 101 18.37 -14.89 0.43
CA ALA A 101 16.94 -15.07 0.35
C ALA A 101 16.43 -14.60 -1.01
N THR A 102 15.65 -15.47 -1.62
CA THR A 102 14.98 -15.26 -2.89
C THR A 102 13.72 -14.41 -2.71
N MET A 103 13.17 -13.91 -3.82
CA MET A 103 11.88 -13.22 -3.81
C MET A 103 10.77 -14.06 -3.15
N GLU A 104 10.78 -15.38 -3.38
CA GLU A 104 9.79 -16.28 -2.79
C GLU A 104 9.96 -16.40 -1.28
N ASP A 105 11.20 -16.32 -0.77
CA ASP A 105 11.47 -16.27 0.66
C ASP A 105 10.87 -15.01 1.29
N TYR A 106 11.03 -13.84 0.66
CA TYR A 106 10.44 -12.57 1.13
C TYR A 106 8.91 -12.59 1.10
N LEU A 107 8.33 -13.13 0.03
CA LEU A 107 6.88 -13.20 -0.13
C LEU A 107 6.24 -14.23 0.80
N SER A 108 7.01 -15.24 1.23
CA SER A 108 6.56 -16.34 2.08
C SER A 108 6.88 -16.18 3.57
N ILE A 109 7.48 -15.06 4.01
CA ILE A 109 7.86 -14.83 5.42
C ILE A 109 6.66 -15.01 6.36
N ASP A 110 5.50 -14.56 5.94
CA ASP A 110 4.25 -14.60 6.70
C ASP A 110 3.33 -15.77 6.28
N SER A 111 3.74 -16.65 5.36
CA SER A 111 2.91 -17.79 4.92
C SER A 111 2.58 -18.76 6.04
N ASN A 112 3.42 -18.82 7.08
CA ASN A 112 3.19 -19.65 8.28
C ASN A 112 2.59 -18.86 9.45
N LEU A 113 2.29 -17.57 9.27
CA LEU A 113 1.63 -16.77 10.30
C LEU A 113 0.14 -17.11 10.28
N PRO A 114 -0.46 -17.49 11.43
CA PRO A 114 -1.90 -17.72 11.51
C PRO A 114 -2.64 -16.43 11.14
N ALA A 115 -3.22 -16.37 9.94
CA ALA A 115 -3.97 -15.22 9.46
C ALA A 115 -5.43 -15.23 9.97
N THR A 116 -5.84 -16.35 10.55
CA THR A 116 -7.17 -16.59 11.11
C THR A 116 -7.03 -17.21 12.49
N GLU A 117 -7.91 -16.81 13.41
CA GLU A 117 -8.08 -17.52 14.67
C GLU A 117 -8.89 -18.79 14.37
N ASP A 118 -8.38 -19.96 14.77
CA ASP A 118 -9.12 -21.22 14.75
C ASP A 118 -10.19 -21.18 15.85
N THR A 119 -11.26 -20.43 15.60
CA THR A 119 -12.44 -20.45 16.46
C THR A 119 -13.26 -21.68 16.10
N ALA A 120 -13.37 -22.63 17.03
CA ALA A 120 -14.30 -23.75 16.87
C ALA A 120 -15.73 -23.19 16.70
N ASP A 121 -16.57 -23.86 15.91
CA ASP A 121 -17.94 -23.42 15.62
C ASP A 121 -18.74 -23.07 16.90
N ASP A 122 -18.47 -23.77 18.01
CA ASP A 122 -19.08 -23.51 19.32
C ASP A 122 -18.75 -22.10 19.87
N HIS A 123 -17.53 -21.61 19.65
CA HIS A 123 -17.11 -20.26 20.04
C HIS A 123 -17.80 -19.19 19.18
N ILE A 124 -17.96 -19.45 17.88
CA ILE A 124 -18.69 -18.55 16.96
C ILE A 124 -20.17 -18.43 17.39
N LEU A 125 -20.81 -19.55 17.74
CA LEU A 125 -22.19 -19.56 18.22
C LEU A 125 -22.36 -18.85 19.56
N GLN A 126 -21.36 -18.94 20.43
CA GLN A 126 -21.36 -18.24 21.71
C GLN A 126 -21.20 -16.73 21.53
N ASP A 127 -20.31 -16.29 20.64
CA ASP A 127 -20.14 -14.87 20.31
C ASP A 127 -21.39 -14.26 19.68
N LEU A 128 -22.08 -14.98 18.80
CA LEU A 128 -23.36 -14.54 18.24
C LEU A 128 -24.44 -14.39 19.32
N ARG A 129 -24.47 -15.31 20.31
CA ARG A 129 -25.41 -15.23 21.44
C ARG A 129 -25.08 -14.06 22.36
N ASP A 130 -23.80 -13.81 22.61
CA ASP A 130 -23.33 -12.68 23.40
C ASP A 130 -23.58 -11.35 22.69
N MET A 131 -23.49 -11.30 21.36
CA MET A 131 -23.84 -10.12 20.57
C MET A 131 -25.35 -9.81 20.65
N VAL A 132 -26.21 -10.83 20.52
CA VAL A 132 -27.67 -10.67 20.62
C VAL A 132 -28.10 -10.21 22.01
N THR A 133 -27.42 -10.66 23.07
CA THR A 133 -27.72 -10.22 24.44
C THR A 133 -27.24 -8.79 24.73
N ARG A 134 -26.13 -8.33 24.13
CA ARG A 134 -25.65 -6.94 24.24
C ARG A 134 -26.54 -5.92 23.52
N VAL A 135 -27.15 -6.30 22.39
CA VAL A 135 -28.07 -5.41 21.63
C VAL A 135 -29.38 -5.15 22.39
N GLY A 136 -29.76 -6.04 23.33
CA GLY A 136 -30.95 -5.86 24.16
C GLY A 136 -30.84 -4.80 25.26
N ASP A 137 -29.63 -4.31 25.59
CA ASP A 137 -29.41 -3.55 26.83
C ASP A 137 -28.45 -2.35 26.70
N ALA A 138 -28.13 -1.90 25.48
CA ALA A 138 -27.21 -0.77 25.26
C ALA A 138 -27.83 0.35 24.42
N ALA A 139 -28.83 1.03 24.97
CA ALA A 139 -29.09 2.42 24.64
C ALA A 139 -28.20 3.29 25.53
N SER A 140 -26.95 3.51 25.13
CA SER A 140 -26.18 4.66 25.60
C SER A 140 -25.19 5.10 24.53
N SER A 141 -25.45 6.32 24.05
CA SER A 141 -24.59 7.17 23.26
C SER A 141 -23.19 7.26 23.87
N ASP A 142 -22.17 7.15 23.01
CA ASP A 142 -20.89 7.80 23.24
C ASP A 142 -20.43 8.38 21.91
N GLU A 143 -20.50 9.70 21.81
CA GLU A 143 -19.99 10.47 20.68
C GLU A 143 -18.48 10.68 20.92
N GLU A 144 -17.63 9.98 20.16
CA GLU A 144 -16.21 10.32 20.15
C GLU A 144 -16.00 11.62 19.36
N GLU A 145 -16.00 12.75 20.07
CA GLU A 145 -15.44 14.00 19.58
C GLU A 145 -13.95 13.81 19.29
N THR A 146 -13.61 13.60 18.02
CA THR A 146 -12.24 13.71 17.53
C THR A 146 -11.80 15.17 17.63
N THR A 147 -11.21 15.56 18.77
CA THR A 147 -10.58 16.87 18.91
C THR A 147 -9.28 16.90 18.10
N SER A 148 -9.38 17.25 16.81
CA SER A 148 -8.24 17.60 15.97
C SER A 148 -7.63 18.90 16.50
N ASN A 149 -6.62 18.80 17.36
CA ASN A 149 -5.83 19.97 17.73
C ASN A 149 -5.06 20.46 16.48
N PRO A 150 -5.18 21.75 16.10
CA PRO A 150 -4.47 22.27 14.96
C PRO A 150 -2.95 22.15 15.17
N PRO A 151 -2.18 21.84 14.11
CA PRO A 151 -0.74 21.65 14.21
C PRO A 151 -0.07 22.91 14.80
N PRO A 152 0.99 22.75 15.60
CA PRO A 152 1.65 23.87 16.27
C PRO A 152 2.12 24.93 15.25
N LYS A 153 1.88 26.21 15.57
CA LYS A 153 2.12 27.38 14.70
C LYS A 153 3.56 27.50 14.17
N THR A 154 4.53 26.81 14.78
CA THR A 154 5.92 26.72 14.31
C THR A 154 6.04 25.97 12.98
N PHE A 155 5.12 25.05 12.70
CA PHE A 155 5.10 24.25 11.47
C PHE A 155 4.71 25.09 10.25
N ALA A 156 3.75 26.01 10.39
CA ALA A 156 3.30 26.88 9.30
C ALA A 156 4.41 27.79 8.76
N LYS A 157 5.23 28.38 9.65
CA LYS A 157 6.37 29.22 9.25
C LYS A 157 7.45 28.40 8.52
N SER A 158 7.68 27.16 8.97
CA SER A 158 8.62 26.24 8.31
C SER A 158 8.11 25.80 6.93
N ALA A 159 6.82 25.52 6.80
CA ALA A 159 6.17 25.17 5.55
C ALA A 159 6.25 26.31 4.51
N MET A 160 5.98 27.56 4.92
CA MET A 160 6.14 28.73 4.05
C MET A 160 7.60 28.93 3.59
N GLY A 161 8.57 28.63 4.47
CA GLY A 161 9.98 28.62 4.11
C GLY A 161 10.29 27.61 3.01
N ALA A 162 9.80 26.38 3.14
CA ALA A 162 9.98 25.32 2.14
C ALA A 162 9.29 25.63 0.81
N ILE A 163 8.07 26.20 0.84
CA ILE A 163 7.34 26.64 -0.37
C ILE A 163 8.15 27.65 -1.18
N ASN A 164 8.78 28.62 -0.52
CA ASN A 164 9.63 29.61 -1.21
C ASN A 164 10.87 29.00 -1.86
N VAL A 165 11.49 27.97 -1.24
CA VAL A 165 12.62 27.25 -1.84
C VAL A 165 12.18 26.49 -3.09
N ILE A 166 11.04 25.80 -3.02
CA ILE A 166 10.49 25.05 -4.17
C ILE A 166 10.11 26.00 -5.31
N ARG A 167 9.51 27.16 -4.98
CA ARG A 167 9.15 28.20 -5.96
C ARG A 167 10.38 28.67 -6.74
N LYS A 168 11.47 29.01 -6.02
CA LYS A 168 12.73 29.43 -6.64
C LYS A 168 13.31 28.35 -7.56
N TYR A 169 13.25 27.09 -7.17
CA TYR A 169 13.69 25.97 -8.01
C TYR A 169 12.82 25.80 -9.28
N LEU A 170 11.49 25.95 -9.14
CA LEU A 170 10.56 25.85 -10.27
C LEU A 170 10.70 27.02 -11.26
N GLU A 171 11.12 28.20 -10.82
CA GLU A 171 11.45 29.35 -11.68
C GLU A 171 12.68 29.09 -12.57
N GLU A 172 13.62 28.27 -12.10
CA GLU A 172 14.82 27.86 -12.86
C GLU A 172 14.52 26.75 -13.89
N CYS A 173 13.41 26.03 -13.73
CA CYS A 173 12.98 24.95 -14.62
C CYS A 173 12.02 25.44 -15.72
N LYS A 174 12.30 25.17 -17.00
CA LYS A 174 11.38 25.50 -18.11
C LYS A 174 10.17 24.55 -18.10
N ASN A 175 8.96 25.08 -18.36
CA ASN A 175 7.65 24.38 -18.41
C ASN A 175 7.00 23.96 -17.06
N SER A 176 7.25 24.69 -15.98
CA SER A 176 6.76 24.41 -14.63
C SER A 176 5.39 25.04 -14.28
N HIS A 177 4.65 25.62 -15.23
CA HIS A 177 3.41 26.39 -14.97
C HIS A 177 2.30 25.59 -14.26
N HIS A 178 2.16 24.29 -14.56
CA HIS A 178 1.20 23.43 -13.85
C HIS A 178 1.60 23.19 -12.39
N LEU A 179 2.90 22.98 -12.13
CA LEU A 179 3.44 22.77 -10.79
C LEU A 179 3.39 24.04 -9.95
N GLN A 180 3.59 25.22 -10.57
CA GLN A 180 3.39 26.51 -9.89
C GLN A 180 1.93 26.70 -9.44
N SER A 181 0.96 26.37 -10.29
CA SER A 181 -0.47 26.43 -9.93
C SER A 181 -0.82 25.49 -8.77
N GLN A 182 -0.26 24.27 -8.73
CA GLN A 182 -0.42 23.36 -7.60
C GLN A 182 0.24 23.91 -6.32
N LEU A 183 1.42 24.51 -6.43
CA LEU A 183 2.13 25.11 -5.30
C LEU A 183 1.35 26.30 -4.70
N ASP A 184 0.72 27.13 -5.53
CA ASP A 184 -0.13 28.23 -5.08
C ASP A 184 -1.39 27.73 -4.34
N GLY A 185 -1.94 26.58 -4.75
CA GLY A 185 -3.01 25.90 -4.04
C GLY A 185 -2.59 25.46 -2.63
N ILE A 186 -1.38 24.93 -2.49
CA ILE A 186 -0.80 24.53 -1.20
C ILE A 186 -0.50 25.76 -0.33
N GLU A 187 0.01 26.85 -0.90
CA GLU A 187 0.29 28.10 -0.18
C GLU A 187 -0.98 28.71 0.44
N ARG A 188 -2.09 28.72 -0.31
CA ARG A 188 -3.40 29.18 0.21
C ARG A 188 -3.96 28.32 1.33
N PHE A 189 -3.58 27.04 1.38
CA PHE A 189 -3.99 26.13 2.45
C PHE A 189 -3.13 26.29 3.72
N VAL A 190 -1.88 26.70 3.56
CA VAL A 190 -0.92 26.88 4.66
C VAL A 190 -0.98 28.29 5.28
N SER A 191 -1.40 29.30 4.50
CA SER A 191 -1.52 30.71 4.93
C SER A 191 -2.80 31.01 5.72
#